data_AF-A0ABD3APP2-F1
#
_entry.id   AF-A0ABD3APP2-F1
#
_cell.length_a   1.000
_cell.length_b   1.000
_cell.length_c   1.000
_cell.angle_alpha   90.00
_cell.angle_beta   90.00
_cell.angle_gamma   90.00
#
_symmetry.space_group_name_H-M   'P 1'
#
loop_
_entity.id
_entity.type
_entity.pdbx_description
1 polymer ?
#
loop_
_entity_poly.entity_id
_entity_poly.type
_entity_poly.pdbx_seq_one_letter_code
_entity_poly.pdbx_strand_id
1 'polypeptide(L)'
;MVDTCQAATLFSQLNSPGVLAIGSSMKGKNSYSHHLDSDVGVSVVDRFTFYTLAFFERLNMYDNASLSSLLNSYNPHLVLSTAHYRTDVYQHQLEAECGVQIPLVMTQCFVPVTNFFGSVMETIHTD
;
A
#
# COMPACT_ATOMS: atom_id res chain seq x y z
N MET A 1 -3.65 0.38 6.29
CA MET A 1 -4.48 0.37 5.07
C MET A 1 -5.93 0.23 5.48
N VAL A 2 -6.86 0.95 4.82
CA VAL A 2 -8.29 0.86 5.10
C VAL A 2 -9.08 0.82 3.79
N ASP A 3 -9.96 -0.17 3.61
CA ASP A 3 -10.81 -0.30 2.43
C ASP A 3 -12.28 -0.09 2.79
N THR A 4 -12.80 1.11 2.58
CA THR A 4 -14.20 1.46 2.82
C THR A 4 -14.58 2.76 2.11
N CYS A 5 -15.87 3.08 2.05
CA CYS A 5 -16.33 4.36 1.55
C CYS A 5 -15.82 5.50 2.44
N GLN A 6 -15.30 6.55 1.80
CA GLN A 6 -14.69 7.69 2.46
C GLN A 6 -13.52 7.31 3.39
N ALA A 7 -12.73 6.29 3.04
CA ALA A 7 -11.68 5.74 3.90
C ALA A 7 -10.72 6.82 4.47
N ALA A 8 -10.42 7.86 3.70
CA ALA A 8 -9.59 8.99 4.13
C ALA A 8 -10.09 9.68 5.41
N THR A 9 -11.39 9.68 5.69
CA THR A 9 -11.92 10.33 6.89
C THR A 9 -11.48 9.64 8.18
N LEU A 10 -11.21 8.32 8.12
CA LEU A 10 -10.84 7.52 9.29
C LEU A 10 -9.47 7.88 9.86
N PHE A 11 -8.56 8.43 9.05
CA PHE A 11 -7.22 8.79 9.49
C PHE A 11 -6.90 10.30 9.38
N SER A 12 -7.90 11.12 9.02
CA SER A 12 -7.74 12.57 8.88
C SER A 12 -7.33 13.29 10.18
N GLN A 13 -7.61 12.69 11.33
CA GLN A 13 -7.29 13.24 12.66
C GLN A 13 -6.22 12.44 13.41
N LEU A 14 -5.56 11.47 12.75
CA LEU A 14 -4.42 10.80 13.37
C LEU A 14 -3.27 11.78 13.50
N ASN A 15 -2.80 11.98 14.74
CA ASN A 15 -1.71 12.89 15.07
C ASN A 15 -0.52 12.15 15.70
N SER A 16 -0.64 10.84 15.91
CA SER A 16 0.44 10.03 16.46
C SER A 16 1.59 9.96 15.44
N PRO A 17 2.83 10.26 15.85
CA PRO A 17 3.98 10.17 14.97
C PRO A 17 4.27 8.70 14.60
N GLY A 18 4.92 8.50 13.47
CA GLY A 18 5.30 7.18 12.95
C GLY A 18 4.17 6.42 12.26
N VAL A 19 3.01 7.05 12.03
CA VAL A 19 1.86 6.41 11.39
C VAL A 19 1.87 6.70 9.89
N LEU A 20 1.92 5.65 9.07
CA LEU A 20 1.61 5.71 7.64
C LEU A 20 0.19 5.19 7.42
N ALA A 21 -0.67 6.04 6.87
CA ALA A 21 -2.06 5.70 6.59
C ALA A 21 -2.35 5.75 5.10
N ILE A 22 -3.15 4.80 4.61
CA ILE A 22 -3.69 4.79 3.26
C ILE A 22 -5.12 4.24 3.31
N GLY A 23 -5.99 4.85 2.51
CA GLY A 23 -7.38 4.47 2.32
C GLY A 23 -7.74 4.30 0.85
N SER A 24 -8.73 3.44 0.57
CA SER A 24 -9.23 3.17 -0.78
C SER A 24 -9.97 4.32 -1.45
N SER A 25 -10.41 5.31 -0.68
CA SER A 25 -11.22 6.42 -1.18
C SER A 25 -11.02 7.72 -0.40
N MET A 26 -11.15 8.84 -1.10
CA MET A 26 -11.22 10.18 -0.49
C MET A 26 -12.59 10.46 0.15
N LYS A 27 -12.66 11.51 0.98
CA LYS A 27 -13.94 12.02 1.48
C LYS A 27 -14.89 12.34 0.31
N GLY A 28 -16.13 11.86 0.38
CA GLY A 28 -17.12 12.00 -0.69
C GLY A 28 -16.94 11.03 -1.88
N LYS A 29 -16.04 10.04 -1.77
CA LYS A 29 -15.89 8.95 -2.74
C LYS A 29 -16.23 7.61 -2.09
N ASN A 30 -16.73 6.68 -2.90
CA ASN A 30 -17.05 5.33 -2.47
C ASN A 30 -15.85 4.39 -2.67
N SER A 31 -15.82 3.28 -1.94
CA SER A 31 -15.07 2.09 -2.36
C SER A 31 -16.00 1.16 -3.13
N TYR A 32 -15.43 0.30 -3.96
CA TYR A 32 -16.18 -0.55 -4.89
C TYR A 32 -15.69 -1.99 -4.84
N SER A 33 -16.64 -2.91 -4.92
CA SER A 33 -16.36 -4.34 -4.99
C SER A 33 -15.82 -4.79 -6.35
N HIS A 34 -15.19 -5.95 -6.34
CA HIS A 34 -14.59 -6.64 -7.47
C HIS A 34 -14.93 -8.15 -7.40
N HIS A 35 -14.70 -8.90 -8.48
CA HIS A 35 -14.95 -10.34 -8.57
C HIS A 35 -16.30 -10.77 -8.00
N LEU A 36 -17.36 -10.61 -8.79
CA LEU A 36 -18.67 -11.19 -8.49
C LEU A 36 -18.60 -12.70 -8.70
N ASP A 37 -18.86 -13.46 -7.64
CA ASP A 37 -19.05 -14.91 -7.72
C ASP A 37 -20.54 -15.20 -7.90
N SER A 38 -20.92 -15.81 -9.02
CA SER A 38 -22.33 -16.11 -9.33
C SER A 38 -22.88 -17.27 -8.51
N ASP A 39 -22.04 -18.20 -8.09
CA ASP A 39 -22.45 -19.40 -7.36
C ASP A 39 -22.76 -19.04 -5.91
N VAL A 40 -21.99 -18.10 -5.34
CA VAL A 40 -22.26 -17.53 -4.01
C VAL A 40 -23.26 -16.36 -4.07
N GLY A 41 -23.30 -15.64 -5.19
CA GLY A 41 -24.20 -14.51 -5.43
C GLY A 41 -23.74 -13.19 -4.81
N VAL A 42 -22.46 -13.08 -4.42
CA VAL A 42 -21.88 -11.88 -3.80
C VAL A 42 -20.50 -11.56 -4.37
N SER A 43 -20.06 -10.32 -4.23
CA SER A 43 -18.67 -9.96 -4.53
C SER A 43 -17.75 -10.42 -3.40
N VAL A 44 -16.65 -11.08 -3.75
CA VAL A 44 -15.75 -11.71 -2.77
C VAL A 44 -14.60 -10.82 -2.30
N VAL A 45 -14.32 -9.73 -3.00
CA VAL A 45 -13.19 -8.83 -2.67
C VAL A 45 -13.46 -7.42 -3.17
N ASP A 46 -12.88 -6.41 -2.51
CA ASP A 46 -12.94 -5.03 -2.98
C ASP A 46 -11.78 -4.66 -3.91
N ARG A 47 -12.00 -3.70 -4.81
CA ARG A 47 -11.02 -3.32 -5.85
C ARG A 47 -9.68 -2.89 -5.28
N PHE A 48 -9.71 -2.04 -4.25
CA PHE A 48 -8.48 -1.56 -3.62
C PHE A 48 -7.70 -2.71 -2.99
N THR A 49 -8.39 -3.59 -2.26
CA THR A 49 -7.78 -4.81 -1.71
C THR A 49 -7.22 -5.71 -2.81
N PHE A 50 -8.00 -5.97 -3.87
CA PHE A 50 -7.58 -6.81 -5.00
C PHE A 50 -6.30 -6.28 -5.66
N TYR A 51 -6.22 -4.99 -5.99
CA TYR A 51 -5.02 -4.43 -6.61
C TYR A 51 -3.84 -4.29 -5.66
N THR A 52 -4.10 -4.20 -4.35
CA THR A 52 -3.01 -4.31 -3.36
C THR A 52 -2.43 -5.72 -3.34
N LEU A 53 -3.28 -6.75 -3.30
CA LEU A 53 -2.85 -8.15 -3.35
C LEU A 53 -2.10 -8.43 -4.66
N ALA A 54 -2.64 -7.97 -5.79
CA ALA A 54 -1.99 -8.13 -7.09
C ALA A 54 -0.62 -7.43 -7.20
N PHE A 55 -0.37 -6.38 -6.40
CA PHE A 55 0.96 -5.79 -6.27
C PHE A 55 1.90 -6.74 -5.51
N PHE A 56 1.48 -7.24 -4.34
CA PHE A 56 2.30 -8.11 -3.50
C PHE A 56 2.56 -9.49 -4.11
N GLU A 57 1.60 -10.07 -4.82
CA GLU A 57 1.75 -11.39 -5.50
C GLU A 57 2.81 -11.38 -6.60
N ARG A 58 3.20 -10.20 -7.09
CA ARG A 58 4.27 -10.04 -8.08
C ARG A 58 5.64 -9.89 -7.43
N LEU A 59 5.71 -9.72 -6.12
CA LEU A 59 6.94 -9.52 -5.37
C LEU A 59 7.48 -10.84 -4.83
N ASN A 60 8.79 -11.00 -4.93
CA ASN A 60 9.58 -12.05 -4.31
C ASN A 60 10.35 -11.54 -3.10
N MET A 61 10.88 -12.45 -2.28
CA MET A 61 11.67 -12.10 -1.07
C MET A 61 12.93 -11.26 -1.35
N TYR A 62 13.42 -11.29 -2.60
CA TYR A 62 14.61 -10.54 -3.04
C TYR A 62 14.26 -9.21 -3.71
N ASP A 63 12.97 -8.89 -3.85
CA ASP A 63 12.55 -7.66 -4.53
C ASP A 63 12.70 -6.45 -3.62
N ASN A 64 13.35 -5.42 -4.15
CA ASN A 64 13.58 -4.15 -3.47
C ASN A 64 12.43 -3.16 -3.69
N ALA A 65 11.18 -3.64 -3.74
CA ALA A 65 10.02 -2.78 -3.92
C ALA A 65 9.85 -1.85 -2.71
N SER A 66 9.60 -0.58 -2.98
CA SER A 66 9.42 0.43 -1.93
C SER A 66 7.95 0.67 -1.59
N LEU A 67 7.71 1.22 -0.40
CA LEU A 67 6.39 1.75 -0.02
C LEU A 67 5.87 2.75 -1.06
N SER A 68 6.74 3.62 -1.62
CA SER A 68 6.36 4.51 -2.72
C SER A 68 5.85 3.75 -3.95
N SER A 69 6.51 2.64 -4.32
CA SER A 69 6.04 1.80 -5.43
C SER A 69 4.66 1.21 -5.18
N LEU A 70 4.37 0.78 -3.95
CA LEU A 70 3.02 0.34 -3.57
C LEU A 70 2.00 1.48 -3.70
N LEU A 71 2.30 2.65 -3.12
CA LEU A 71 1.40 3.81 -3.17
C LEU A 71 1.12 4.30 -4.60
N ASN A 72 2.13 4.22 -5.47
CA ASN A 72 2.04 4.61 -6.88
C ASN A 72 1.42 3.51 -7.77
N SER A 73 1.25 2.29 -7.27
CA SER A 73 0.65 1.18 -8.04
C SER A 73 -0.86 1.35 -8.25
N TYR A 74 -1.53 2.13 -7.40
CA TYR A 74 -2.97 2.32 -7.47
C TYR A 74 -3.38 3.17 -8.67
N ASN A 75 -4.05 2.54 -9.62
CA ASN A 75 -4.65 3.22 -10.77
C ASN A 75 -6.12 3.59 -10.47
N PRO A 76 -6.50 4.88 -10.50
CA PRO A 76 -7.88 5.30 -10.22
C PRO A 76 -8.94 4.69 -11.14
N HIS A 77 -8.60 4.36 -12.39
CA HIS A 77 -9.51 3.71 -13.33
C HIS A 77 -9.77 2.25 -12.99
N LEU A 78 -8.79 1.58 -12.39
CA LEU A 78 -8.91 0.19 -11.96
C LEU A 78 -9.64 0.09 -10.62
N VAL A 79 -9.29 0.96 -9.67
CA VAL A 79 -9.90 1.02 -8.35
C VAL A 79 -11.31 1.65 -8.37
N LEU A 80 -11.64 2.40 -9.43
CA LEU A 80 -12.87 3.19 -9.57
C LEU A 80 -13.06 4.25 -8.47
N SER A 81 -11.98 4.60 -7.79
CA SER A 81 -11.93 5.59 -6.73
C SER A 81 -10.53 6.20 -6.67
N THR A 82 -10.35 7.23 -5.86
CA THR A 82 -9.06 7.84 -5.59
C THR A 82 -8.52 7.35 -4.26
N ALA A 83 -7.52 6.45 -4.31
CA ALA A 83 -6.79 6.06 -3.13
C ALA A 83 -6.08 7.28 -2.53
N HIS A 84 -6.10 7.40 -1.21
CA HIS A 84 -5.51 8.53 -0.51
C HIS A 84 -4.57 8.00 0.57
N TYR A 85 -3.35 8.54 0.62
CA TYR A 85 -2.39 8.24 1.66
C TYR A 85 -1.93 9.51 2.35
N ARG A 86 -1.56 9.38 3.63
CA ARG A 86 -1.15 10.47 4.50
C ARG A 86 0.18 10.11 5.15
N THR A 87 1.16 10.99 4.94
CA THR A 87 2.58 10.78 5.28
C THR A 87 3.16 11.89 6.16
N ASP A 88 2.39 12.94 6.47
CA ASP A 88 2.84 14.09 7.26
C ASP A 88 3.24 13.72 8.70
N VAL A 89 2.58 12.74 9.29
CA VAL A 89 2.92 12.20 10.62
C VAL A 89 3.85 10.98 10.55
N TYR A 90 4.29 10.58 9.35
CA TYR A 90 5.21 9.47 9.16
C TYR A 90 6.65 10.00 9.15
N GLN A 91 7.40 9.66 10.21
CA GLN A 91 8.71 10.23 10.50
C GLN A 91 9.80 9.82 9.50
N HIS A 92 9.61 8.66 8.84
CA HIS A 92 10.45 8.24 7.72
C HIS A 92 9.87 8.83 6.43
N GLN A 93 10.64 9.66 5.73
CA GLN A 93 10.24 10.05 4.38
C GLN A 93 10.18 8.80 3.52
N LEU A 94 9.11 8.65 2.71
CA LEU A 94 8.98 7.55 1.74
C LEU A 94 10.16 7.51 0.77
N GLU A 95 10.84 8.65 0.63
CA GLU A 95 12.11 8.87 -0.04
C GLU A 95 13.03 9.52 0.98
N ALA A 96 13.79 8.73 1.75
CA ALA A 96 14.75 9.28 2.68
C ALA A 96 16.11 9.39 2.00
N GLU A 97 16.80 10.51 2.22
CA GLU A 97 18.24 10.59 2.00
C GLU A 97 18.92 9.73 3.08
N CYS A 98 19.33 8.51 2.76
CA CYS A 98 20.24 7.78 3.64
C CYS A 98 21.65 8.31 3.42
N GLY A 99 22.42 8.31 4.51
CA GLY A 99 23.74 8.94 4.60
C GLY A 99 24.73 8.64 3.47
N VAL A 100 25.74 9.52 3.43
CA VAL A 100 26.86 9.55 2.48
C VAL A 100 27.55 8.19 2.35
N GLN A 101 27.43 7.53 1.19
CA GLN A 101 28.39 6.51 0.79
C GLN A 101 29.62 7.24 0.23
N ILE A 102 30.81 6.96 0.75
CA ILE A 102 32.06 7.43 0.13
C ILE A 102 32.15 6.75 -1.24
N PRO A 103 32.11 7.46 -2.38
CA PRO A 103 32.25 8.90 -2.59
C PRO A 103 30.89 9.62 -2.68
N LEU A 104 30.68 10.68 -1.88
CA LEU A 104 29.72 11.81 -1.99
C LEU A 104 28.54 11.76 -3.00
N VAL A 105 27.90 10.60 -3.18
CA VAL A 105 26.70 10.43 -3.99
C VAL A 105 25.53 10.33 -3.02
N MET A 106 24.67 11.33 -3.05
CA MET A 106 23.36 11.28 -2.41
C MET A 106 22.62 10.07 -2.96
N THR A 107 22.45 9.04 -2.14
CA THR A 107 21.73 7.82 -2.53
C THR A 107 20.33 7.92 -1.95
N GLN A 108 19.34 7.97 -2.84
CA GLN A 108 17.94 7.99 -2.46
C GLN A 108 17.56 6.60 -1.96
N CYS A 109 17.37 6.46 -0.65
CA CYS A 109 16.96 5.21 -0.04
C CYS A 109 15.46 5.23 0.16
N PHE A 110 14.79 4.39 -0.61
CA PHE A 110 13.36 4.18 -0.46
C PHE A 110 13.10 3.23 0.70
N VAL A 111 12.02 3.44 1.46
CA VAL A 111 11.62 2.51 2.52
C VAL A 111 11.08 1.24 1.86
N PRO A 112 11.70 0.06 2.03
CA PRO A 112 11.22 -1.19 1.45
C PRO A 112 9.83 -1.55 1.98
N VAL A 113 8.97 -2.15 1.14
CA VAL A 113 7.66 -2.63 1.60
C VAL A 113 7.80 -3.69 2.70
N THR A 114 8.87 -4.46 2.68
CA THR A 114 9.18 -5.50 3.67
C THR A 114 9.43 -4.96 5.08
N ASN A 115 9.82 -3.68 5.23
CA ASN A 115 9.90 -3.04 6.55
C ASN A 115 8.53 -2.88 7.22
N PHE A 116 7.45 -2.82 6.43
CA PHE A 116 6.10 -2.65 6.94
C PHE A 116 5.31 -3.96 6.96
N PHE A 117 5.45 -4.78 5.90
CA PHE A 117 4.67 -6.00 5.70
C PHE A 117 5.44 -7.30 6.04
N GLY A 118 6.70 -7.19 6.45
CA GLY A 118 7.58 -8.33 6.68
C GLY A 118 8.15 -8.89 5.37
N SER A 119 9.15 -9.77 5.49
CA SER A 119 9.65 -10.56 4.36
C SER A 119 8.93 -11.91 4.36
N VAL A 120 8.57 -12.39 3.16
CA VAL A 120 7.99 -13.73 2.99
C VAL A 120 9.10 -14.76 3.23
N MET A 121 9.02 -15.52 4.32
CA MET A 121 9.80 -16.75 4.46
C MET A 121 9.27 -17.77 3.45
N GLU A 122 10.16 -18.51 2.80
CA GLU A 122 9.80 -19.61 1.91
C GLU A 122 8.88 -20.60 2.64
N THR A 123 7.61 -20.68 2.24
CA THR A 123 6.71 -21.71 2.75
C THR A 123 7.08 -23.02 2.09
N ILE A 124 7.77 -23.89 2.83
CA ILE A 124 7.98 -25.29 2.42
C ILE A 124 6.60 -25.94 2.37
N HIS A 125 6.10 -26.20 1.17
CA HIS A 125 4.94 -27.07 0.98
C HIS A 125 5.37 -28.48 1.38
N THR A 126 4.84 -28.98 2.50
CA THR A 126 4.82 -30.41 2.75
C THR A 126 3.67 -30.99 1.94
N ASP A 127 4.02 -31.80 0.94
CA ASP A 127 3.08 -32.66 0.20
C ASP A 127 2.31 -33.60 1.13
#